data_AF-A0A1G8KAU7-F1
#
_entry.id   AF-A0A1G8KAU7-F1
#
_cell.length_a   1.000
_cell.length_b   1.000
_cell.length_c   1.000
_cell.angle_alpha   90.00
_cell.angle_beta   90.00
_cell.angle_gamma   90.00
#
_symmetry.space_group_name_H-M   'P 1'
#
loop_
_entity.id
_entity.type
_entity.pdbx_description
1 polymer ?
#
loop_
_entity_poly.entity_id
_entity_poly.type
_entity_poly.pdbx_seq_one_letter_code
_entity_poly.pdbx_strand_id
1 'polypeptide(L)'
;MRLYYALITHGPNPENWPARKLGELRPVSNLVEFHKQKAAGERFILKVEYCRNIKSQASLPKLNALLETAKRHGAFVTTDDFRRLFSRCDVAYRADLRSHLKAFGDHFVDLRTRKSFSSLSETATRQILFHDGPVTFKIKSEKKRTEPTPWGRNQVKEATKASAEVRARKANKKAEQLSEIRAELTEDRRTPTLKAIADEANVRGLTTSRGNHWTASTVQRALKRLQT
;
A
#
# COMPACT_ATOMS: atom_id res chain seq x y z
N MET A 1 -18.46 12.85 -21.59
CA MET A 1 -18.17 11.44 -21.21
C MET A 1 -16.71 11.37 -20.87
N ARG A 2 -16.33 10.76 -19.75
CA ARG A 2 -14.92 10.65 -19.36
C ARG A 2 -14.48 9.21 -19.21
N LEU A 3 -13.31 8.93 -19.79
CA LEU A 3 -12.68 7.62 -19.79
C LEU A 3 -11.60 7.59 -18.72
N TYR A 4 -11.65 6.58 -17.86
CA TYR A 4 -10.75 6.39 -16.74
C TYR A 4 -10.09 5.02 -16.81
N TYR A 5 -8.81 4.99 -16.46
CA TYR A 5 -8.01 3.78 -16.44
C TYR A 5 -7.30 3.58 -15.09
N ALA A 6 -7.50 2.41 -14.49
CA ALA A 6 -6.81 2.00 -13.28
C ALA A 6 -6.02 0.71 -13.51
N LEU A 7 -4.73 0.74 -13.20
CA LEU A 7 -3.90 -0.47 -13.11
C LEU A 7 -3.86 -0.97 -11.66
N ILE A 8 -4.28 -2.22 -11.46
CA ILE A 8 -4.17 -2.95 -10.20
C ILE A 8 -3.06 -4.00 -10.33
N THR A 9 -2.14 -4.00 -9.37
CA THR A 9 -0.88 -4.75 -9.47
C THR A 9 -0.70 -5.77 -8.35
N HIS A 10 -1.52 -5.66 -7.30
CA HIS A 10 -1.49 -6.49 -6.10
C HIS A 10 -2.91 -6.71 -5.59
N GLY A 11 -3.07 -7.76 -4.78
CA GLY A 11 -4.36 -8.18 -4.27
C GLY A 11 -5.07 -9.17 -5.21
N PRO A 12 -6.29 -9.59 -4.88
CA PRO A 12 -7.08 -10.51 -5.70
C PRO A 12 -7.52 -9.86 -7.01
N ASN A 13 -7.80 -10.68 -8.03
CA ASN A 13 -8.23 -10.19 -9.34
C ASN A 13 -9.53 -9.35 -9.20
N PRO A 14 -9.51 -8.05 -9.56
CA PRO A 14 -10.66 -7.16 -9.63
C PRO A 14 -11.89 -7.70 -10.36
N GLU A 15 -11.70 -8.59 -11.34
CA GLU A 15 -12.81 -9.16 -12.12
C GLU A 15 -13.71 -10.05 -11.26
N ASN A 16 -13.15 -10.63 -10.20
CA ASN A 16 -13.87 -11.48 -9.24
C ASN A 16 -14.30 -10.69 -8.00
N TRP A 17 -14.15 -9.36 -8.00
CA TRP A 17 -14.47 -8.52 -6.84
C TRP A 17 -15.86 -7.88 -6.95
N PRO A 18 -16.59 -7.76 -5.83
CA PRO A 18 -17.74 -6.89 -5.77
C PRO A 18 -17.34 -5.46 -6.13
N ALA A 19 -18.12 -4.78 -6.98
CA ALA A 19 -17.84 -3.42 -7.44
C ALA A 19 -17.57 -2.43 -6.29
N ARG A 20 -18.23 -2.63 -5.14
CA ARG A 20 -18.04 -1.81 -3.92
C ARG A 20 -16.59 -1.85 -3.40
N LYS A 21 -15.90 -3.00 -3.50
CA LYS A 21 -14.51 -3.15 -3.05
C LYS A 21 -13.50 -2.54 -4.02
N LEU A 22 -13.84 -2.43 -5.32
CA LEU A 22 -12.96 -1.76 -6.29
C LEU A 22 -12.76 -0.29 -5.94
N GLY A 23 -13.80 0.38 -5.44
CA GLY A 23 -13.72 1.79 -5.01
C GLY A 23 -12.76 2.05 -3.85
N GLU A 24 -12.39 1.01 -3.09
CA GLU A 24 -11.43 1.10 -1.99
C GLU A 24 -9.97 1.01 -2.48
N LEU A 25 -9.75 0.52 -3.70
CA LEU A 25 -8.43 0.48 -4.30
C LEU A 25 -7.98 1.89 -4.63
N ARG A 26 -6.81 2.28 -4.12
CA ARG A 26 -6.26 3.64 -4.25
C ARG A 26 -6.35 4.26 -5.66
N PRO A 27 -5.91 3.60 -6.75
CA PRO A 27 -6.02 4.19 -8.08
C PRO A 27 -7.47 4.45 -8.48
N VAL A 28 -8.40 3.55 -8.17
CA VAL A 28 -9.82 3.71 -8.45
C VAL A 28 -10.42 4.83 -7.60
N SER A 29 -10.12 4.84 -6.30
CA SER A 29 -10.57 5.87 -5.35
C SER A 29 -10.17 7.28 -5.80
N ASN A 30 -8.93 7.46 -6.24
CA ASN A 30 -8.45 8.74 -6.80
C ASN A 30 -9.27 9.17 -8.03
N LEU A 31 -9.52 8.25 -8.97
CA LEU A 31 -10.26 8.55 -10.21
C LEU A 31 -11.72 8.90 -9.93
N VAL A 32 -12.37 8.15 -9.02
CA VAL A 32 -13.75 8.41 -8.59
C VAL A 32 -13.85 9.77 -7.92
N GLU A 33 -12.92 10.09 -7.03
CA GLU A 33 -12.92 11.38 -6.31
C GLU A 33 -12.68 12.54 -7.27
N PHE A 34 -11.72 12.41 -8.19
CA PHE A 34 -11.49 13.42 -9.22
C PHE A 34 -12.72 13.65 -10.10
N HIS A 35 -13.39 12.57 -10.52
CA HIS A 35 -14.60 12.67 -11.32
C HIS A 35 -15.70 13.44 -10.59
N LYS A 36 -15.94 13.13 -9.31
CA LYS A 36 -16.90 13.85 -8.47
C LYS A 36 -16.59 15.34 -8.39
N GLN A 37 -15.31 15.71 -8.28
CA GLN A 37 -14.90 17.11 -8.13
C GLN A 37 -14.93 17.90 -9.45
N LYS A 38 -14.68 17.26 -10.59
CA LYS A 38 -14.39 17.96 -11.87
C LYS A 38 -15.30 17.63 -13.03
N ALA A 39 -16.16 16.63 -12.89
CA ALA A 39 -16.99 16.11 -13.96
C ALA A 39 -18.30 15.52 -13.41
N ALA A 40 -18.80 16.05 -12.29
CA ALA A 40 -20.08 15.62 -11.72
C ALA A 40 -21.18 15.78 -12.77
N GLY A 41 -21.94 14.72 -13.02
CA GLY A 41 -23.00 14.67 -14.04
C GLY A 41 -22.54 14.15 -15.41
N GLU A 42 -21.23 14.05 -15.66
CA GLU A 42 -20.76 13.36 -16.87
C GLU A 42 -20.78 11.83 -16.69
N ARG A 43 -20.98 11.09 -17.78
CA ARG A 43 -20.85 9.63 -17.77
C ARG A 43 -19.43 9.20 -17.37
N PHE A 44 -19.32 8.45 -16.27
CA PHE A 44 -18.08 7.84 -15.76
C PHE A 44 -17.86 6.46 -16.38
N ILE A 45 -16.83 6.32 -17.22
CA ILE A 45 -16.44 5.02 -17.78
C ILE A 45 -15.07 4.64 -17.23
N LEU A 46 -15.03 3.64 -16.36
CA LEU A 46 -13.79 3.11 -15.79
C LEU A 46 -13.46 1.74 -16.39
N LYS A 47 -12.21 1.58 -16.83
CA LYS A 47 -11.62 0.27 -17.10
C LYS A 47 -10.53 -0.03 -16.08
N VAL A 48 -10.60 -1.23 -15.52
CA VAL A 48 -9.64 -1.73 -14.55
C VAL A 48 -8.88 -2.88 -15.17
N GLU A 49 -7.55 -2.76 -15.19
CA GLU A 49 -6.65 -3.81 -15.64
C GLU A 49 -5.94 -4.41 -14.42
N TYR A 50 -5.85 -5.74 -14.38
CA TYR A 50 -5.07 -6.45 -13.38
C TYR A 50 -3.83 -7.04 -14.00
N CYS A 51 -2.68 -6.47 -13.70
CA CYS A 51 -1.42 -6.90 -14.29
C CYS A 51 -0.27 -6.69 -13.30
N ARG A 52 0.44 -7.77 -12.97
CA ARG A 52 1.55 -7.76 -11.99
C ARG A 52 2.88 -7.39 -12.63
N ASN A 53 3.08 -7.78 -13.90
CA ASN A 53 4.26 -7.49 -14.69
C ASN A 53 3.85 -7.17 -16.13
N ILE A 54 4.27 -6.00 -16.62
CA ILE A 54 4.02 -5.49 -17.97
C ILE A 54 5.26 -5.77 -18.82
N LYS A 55 5.13 -6.74 -19.74
CA LYS A 55 6.20 -7.12 -20.66
C LYS A 55 6.03 -6.49 -22.05
N SER A 56 4.82 -6.06 -22.39
CA SER A 56 4.55 -5.39 -23.66
C SER A 56 3.22 -4.66 -23.60
N GLN A 57 2.89 -3.92 -24.67
CA GLN A 57 1.56 -3.36 -24.85
C GLN A 57 0.45 -4.42 -24.77
N ALA A 58 0.71 -5.67 -25.17
CA ALA A 58 -0.27 -6.76 -25.13
C ALA A 58 -0.63 -7.17 -23.69
N SER A 59 0.19 -6.80 -22.70
CA SER A 59 -0.12 -6.98 -21.28
C SER A 59 -1.19 -6.01 -20.77
N LEU A 60 -1.59 -5.01 -21.57
CA LEU A 60 -2.52 -3.93 -21.21
C LEU A 60 -3.68 -3.78 -22.21
N PRO A 61 -4.41 -4.86 -22.55
CA PRO A 61 -5.42 -4.83 -23.60
C PRO A 61 -6.54 -3.80 -23.36
N LYS A 62 -6.98 -3.62 -22.10
CA LYS A 62 -8.05 -2.66 -21.76
C LYS A 62 -7.56 -1.23 -21.89
N LEU A 63 -6.28 -0.95 -21.56
CA LEU A 63 -5.70 0.37 -21.76
C LEU A 63 -5.66 0.69 -23.26
N ASN A 64 -5.13 -0.21 -24.08
CA ASN A 64 -5.01 0.01 -25.53
C ASN A 64 -6.38 0.27 -26.17
N ALA A 65 -7.37 -0.56 -25.87
CA ALA A 65 -8.73 -0.36 -26.38
C ALA A 65 -9.33 0.98 -25.95
N LEU A 66 -9.05 1.42 -24.72
CA LEU A 66 -9.51 2.71 -24.20
C LEU A 66 -8.81 3.89 -24.88
N LEU A 67 -7.49 3.80 -25.11
CA LEU A 67 -6.69 4.81 -25.81
C LEU A 67 -7.13 4.97 -27.27
N GLU A 68 -7.37 3.86 -27.98
CA GLU A 68 -7.88 3.89 -29.35
C GLU A 68 -9.28 4.49 -29.44
N THR A 69 -10.14 4.18 -28.47
CA THR A 69 -11.46 4.78 -28.35
C THR A 69 -11.34 6.29 -28.08
N ALA A 70 -10.44 6.70 -27.18
CA ALA A 70 -10.22 8.10 -26.88
C ALA A 70 -9.72 8.87 -28.10
N LYS A 71 -8.74 8.33 -28.82
CA LYS A 71 -8.19 8.92 -30.05
C LYS A 71 -9.27 9.09 -31.12
N ARG A 72 -10.05 8.05 -31.40
CA ARG A 72 -11.15 8.09 -32.40
C ARG A 72 -12.22 9.12 -32.10
N HIS A 73 -12.49 9.39 -30.82
CA HIS A 73 -13.53 10.32 -30.40
C HIS A 73 -12.99 11.68 -29.91
N GLY A 74 -11.70 11.97 -30.09
CA GLY A 74 -11.09 13.21 -29.59
C GLY A 74 -11.20 13.38 -28.07
N ALA A 75 -11.28 12.28 -27.32
CA ALA A 75 -11.43 12.27 -25.87
C ALA A 75 -10.10 12.00 -25.16
N PHE A 76 -10.12 12.02 -23.82
CA PHE A 76 -8.96 11.74 -22.98
C PHE A 76 -9.20 10.51 -22.09
N VAL A 77 -8.19 9.68 -21.96
CA VAL A 77 -8.06 8.66 -20.92
C VAL A 77 -7.33 9.26 -19.74
N THR A 78 -7.97 9.25 -18.57
CA THR A 78 -7.36 9.70 -17.32
C THR A 78 -6.92 8.51 -16.48
N THR A 79 -5.66 8.49 -16.05
CA THR A 79 -5.15 7.54 -15.04
C THR A 79 -4.70 8.26 -13.78
N ASP A 80 -4.52 7.55 -12.67
CA ASP A 80 -4.15 8.21 -11.43
C ASP A 80 -2.70 8.69 -11.42
N ASP A 81 -1.78 7.86 -11.89
CA ASP A 81 -0.35 8.15 -11.90
C ASP A 81 0.38 7.28 -12.93
N PHE A 82 1.09 7.90 -13.87
CA PHE A 82 1.82 7.16 -14.91
C PHE A 82 2.87 6.19 -14.35
N ARG A 83 3.43 6.48 -13.17
CA ARG A 83 4.44 5.64 -12.52
C ARG A 83 3.94 4.24 -12.20
N ARG A 84 2.62 4.02 -12.10
CA ARG A 84 2.08 2.68 -11.87
C ARG A 84 2.37 1.73 -13.02
N LEU A 85 2.37 2.24 -14.26
CA LEU A 85 2.69 1.44 -15.44
C LEU A 85 4.18 1.06 -15.40
N PHE A 86 5.07 2.05 -15.27
CA PHE A 86 6.51 1.81 -15.38
C PHE A 86 7.12 1.09 -14.17
N SER A 87 6.57 1.26 -12.96
CA SER A 87 6.97 0.48 -11.77
C SER A 87 6.62 -1.02 -11.87
N ARG A 88 5.83 -1.42 -12.87
CA ARG A 88 5.52 -2.84 -13.17
C ARG A 88 6.04 -3.29 -14.52
N CYS A 89 6.74 -2.42 -15.23
CA CYS A 89 7.36 -2.75 -16.49
C CYS A 89 8.84 -3.00 -16.24
N ASP A 90 9.31 -4.20 -16.58
CA ASP A 90 10.74 -4.52 -16.47
C ASP A 90 11.53 -3.56 -17.35
N VAL A 91 12.75 -3.20 -16.92
CA VAL A 91 13.58 -2.16 -17.56
C VAL A 91 13.74 -2.40 -19.06
N ALA A 92 13.89 -3.66 -19.46
CA ALA A 92 14.02 -4.08 -20.87
C ALA A 92 12.84 -3.65 -21.76
N TYR A 93 11.63 -3.51 -21.22
CA TYR A 93 10.41 -3.20 -21.97
C TYR A 93 9.94 -1.75 -21.79
N ARG A 94 10.58 -0.97 -20.91
CA ARG A 94 10.15 0.42 -20.59
C ARG A 94 10.24 1.35 -21.80
N ALA A 95 11.26 1.19 -22.63
CA ALA A 95 11.46 2.00 -23.84
C ALA A 95 10.33 1.79 -24.85
N ASP A 96 9.99 0.52 -25.11
CA ASP A 96 8.90 0.14 -26.02
C ASP A 96 7.55 0.61 -25.51
N LEU A 97 7.27 0.39 -24.21
CA LEU A 97 6.04 0.89 -23.58
C LEU A 97 5.93 2.41 -23.66
N ARG A 98 7.03 3.15 -23.43
CA ARG A 98 7.05 4.61 -23.60
C ARG A 98 6.74 5.00 -25.04
N SER A 99 7.39 4.37 -26.01
CA SER A 99 7.20 4.67 -27.44
C SER A 99 5.74 4.48 -27.84
N HIS A 100 5.15 3.35 -27.44
CA HIS A 100 3.73 3.05 -27.64
C HIS A 100 2.81 4.11 -27.02
N LEU A 101 2.98 4.43 -25.73
CA LEU A 101 2.15 5.42 -25.06
C LEU A 101 2.32 6.83 -25.64
N LYS A 102 3.50 7.16 -26.18
CA LYS A 102 3.75 8.45 -26.83
C LYS A 102 2.89 8.64 -28.09
N ALA A 103 2.53 7.56 -28.80
CA ALA A 103 1.62 7.63 -29.95
C ALA A 103 0.19 8.05 -29.58
N PHE A 104 -0.17 7.95 -28.29
CA PHE A 104 -1.43 8.42 -27.72
C PHE A 104 -1.22 9.58 -26.75
N GLY A 105 -0.06 10.24 -26.82
CA GLY A 105 0.43 11.12 -25.76
C GLY A 105 -0.54 12.25 -25.41
N ASP A 106 -1.21 12.82 -26.40
CA ASP A 106 -2.20 13.89 -26.22
C ASP A 106 -3.52 13.40 -25.63
N HIS A 107 -3.85 12.12 -25.78
CA HIS A 107 -5.09 11.52 -25.29
C HIS A 107 -4.92 10.81 -23.94
N PHE A 108 -3.71 10.76 -23.38
CA PHE A 108 -3.45 10.06 -22.12
C PHE A 108 -2.94 11.03 -21.05
N VAL A 109 -3.70 11.18 -19.98
CA VAL A 109 -3.47 12.18 -18.92
C VAL A 109 -3.36 11.48 -17.57
N ASP A 110 -2.47 11.94 -16.70
CA ASP A 110 -2.46 11.51 -15.29
C ASP A 110 -2.96 12.58 -14.32
N LEU A 111 -3.52 12.12 -13.19
CA LEU A 111 -4.07 13.00 -12.17
C LEU A 111 -2.99 13.68 -11.33
N ARG A 112 -1.81 13.06 -11.20
CA ARG A 112 -0.70 13.59 -10.40
C ARG A 112 -0.08 14.83 -11.04
N THR A 113 0.26 14.77 -12.31
CA THR A 113 0.88 15.90 -13.02
C THR A 113 -0.15 16.80 -13.68
N ARG A 114 -1.37 16.29 -13.92
CA ARG A 114 -2.44 16.95 -14.69
C ARG A 114 -2.03 17.29 -16.11
N LYS A 115 -1.04 16.57 -16.63
CA LYS A 115 -0.49 16.76 -17.97
C LYS A 115 -0.79 15.55 -18.82
N SER A 116 -0.93 15.80 -20.12
CA SER A 116 -0.88 14.76 -21.13
C SER A 116 0.51 14.10 -21.11
N PHE A 117 0.59 12.85 -21.52
CA PHE A 117 1.87 12.14 -21.58
C PHE A 117 2.85 12.80 -22.56
N SER A 118 2.34 13.42 -23.63
CA SER A 118 3.12 14.21 -24.61
C SER A 118 3.69 15.52 -24.05
N SER A 119 3.04 16.14 -23.06
CA SER A 119 3.44 17.43 -22.48
C SER A 119 4.34 17.31 -21.24
N LEU A 120 4.76 16.10 -20.91
CA LEU A 120 5.73 15.86 -19.85
C LEU A 120 7.10 16.41 -20.26
N SER A 121 7.76 17.12 -19.33
CA SER A 121 9.17 17.50 -19.53
C SER A 121 10.05 16.26 -19.48
N GLU A 122 11.23 16.31 -20.13
CA GLU A 122 12.18 15.20 -20.12
C GLU A 122 12.55 14.77 -18.68
N THR A 123 12.69 15.73 -17.77
CA THR A 123 12.92 15.45 -16.34
C THR A 123 11.75 14.68 -15.71
N ALA A 124 10.50 15.09 -15.97
CA ALA A 124 9.32 14.39 -15.45
C ALA A 124 9.20 12.99 -16.07
N THR A 125 9.47 12.85 -17.37
CA THR A 125 9.50 11.56 -18.06
C THR A 125 10.53 10.63 -17.43
N ARG A 126 11.77 11.09 -17.18
CA ARG A 126 12.79 10.27 -16.50
C ARG A 126 12.35 9.85 -15.10
N GLN A 127 11.79 10.75 -14.31
CA GLN A 127 11.26 10.41 -12.98
C GLN A 127 10.15 9.36 -13.04
N ILE A 128 9.33 9.36 -14.11
CA ILE A 128 8.28 8.38 -14.31
C ILE A 128 8.86 7.02 -14.72
N LEU A 129 9.79 7.00 -15.66
CA LEU A 129 10.41 5.78 -16.20
C LEU A 129 11.27 5.04 -15.18
N PHE A 130 12.00 5.76 -14.32
CA PHE A 130 12.94 5.18 -13.36
C PHE A 130 12.36 5.08 -11.93
N HIS A 131 11.03 5.08 -11.79
CA HIS A 131 10.40 4.93 -10.49
C HIS A 131 10.32 3.46 -10.06
N ASP A 132 11.14 3.07 -9.09
CA ASP A 132 11.17 1.68 -8.56
C ASP A 132 10.47 1.53 -7.19
N GLY A 133 9.80 2.59 -6.71
CA GLY A 133 9.15 2.63 -5.40
C GLY A 133 7.63 2.35 -5.40
N PRO A 134 7.01 2.29 -4.21
CA PRO A 134 5.56 2.26 -4.10
C PRO A 134 4.94 3.60 -4.52
N VAL A 135 3.92 3.55 -5.38
CA VAL A 135 3.19 4.74 -5.83
C VAL A 135 2.15 5.17 -4.77
N THR A 136 2.46 6.23 -4.03
CA THR A 136 1.68 6.73 -2.89
C THR A 136 0.71 7.88 -3.19
N PHE A 137 0.54 8.26 -4.46
CA PHE A 137 -0.33 9.39 -4.84
C PHE A 137 -1.77 9.23 -4.32
N LYS A 138 -2.29 10.30 -3.70
CA LYS A 138 -3.65 10.37 -3.14
C LYS A 138 -4.25 11.74 -3.42
N ILE A 139 -5.43 11.76 -4.02
CA ILE A 139 -6.22 12.98 -4.15
C ILE A 139 -6.77 13.35 -2.78
N LYS A 140 -6.66 14.64 -2.42
CA LYS A 140 -7.36 15.19 -1.26
C LYS A 140 -8.85 15.09 -1.56
N SER A 141 -9.55 14.18 -0.89
CA SER A 141 -11.00 14.19 -0.91
C SER A 141 -11.48 15.48 -0.26
N GLU A 142 -12.44 16.17 -0.86
CA GLU A 142 -13.21 17.16 -0.12
C GLU A 142 -13.83 16.38 1.04
N LYS A 143 -13.43 16.72 2.27
CA LYS A 143 -13.95 16.06 3.45
C LYS A 143 -15.45 16.36 3.50
N LYS A 144 -16.28 15.49 2.92
CA LYS A 144 -17.63 15.33 3.45
C LYS A 144 -17.42 14.96 4.91
N ARG A 145 -17.81 15.85 5.83
CA ARG A 145 -18.05 15.51 7.23
C ARG A 145 -19.09 14.38 7.23
N THR A 146 -18.62 13.16 6.97
CA THR A 146 -19.40 11.97 7.25
C THR A 146 -19.10 11.75 8.71
N GLU A 147 -20.10 12.05 9.55
CA GLU A 147 -20.03 11.61 10.92
C GLU A 147 -19.68 10.12 10.91
N PRO A 148 -18.67 9.68 11.68
CA PRO A 148 -18.31 8.28 11.69
C PRO A 148 -19.55 7.50 12.08
N THR A 149 -20.05 6.67 11.16
CA THR A 149 -21.23 5.85 11.43
C THR A 149 -20.95 5.02 12.69
N PRO A 150 -21.95 4.76 13.55
CA PRO A 150 -21.78 3.92 14.73
C PRO A 150 -21.08 2.58 14.40
N TRP A 151 -21.38 2.04 13.21
CA TRP A 151 -20.75 0.85 12.66
C TRP A 151 -19.24 1.00 12.40
N GLY A 152 -18.80 2.10 11.78
CA GLY A 152 -17.38 2.38 11.54
C GLY A 152 -16.59 2.60 12.84
N ARG A 153 -17.19 3.21 13.86
CA ARG A 153 -16.57 3.35 15.19
C ARG A 153 -16.40 1.99 15.86
N ASN A 154 -17.41 1.13 15.79
CA ASN A 154 -17.34 -0.20 16.37
C ASN A 154 -16.33 -1.08 15.64
N GLN A 155 -16.24 -1.01 14.31
CA GLN A 155 -15.25 -1.77 13.55
C GLN A 155 -13.80 -1.38 13.88
N VAL A 156 -13.53 -0.08 14.03
CA VAL A 156 -12.20 0.40 14.45
C VAL A 156 -11.90 -0.02 15.90
N LYS A 157 -12.88 0.04 16.80
CA LYS A 157 -12.73 -0.42 18.19
C LYS A 157 -12.44 -1.91 18.25
N GLU A 158 -13.21 -2.75 17.55
CA GLU A 158 -13.00 -4.20 17.48
C GLU A 158 -11.63 -4.55 16.88
N ALA A 159 -11.25 -3.91 15.77
CA ALA A 159 -9.93 -4.13 15.17
C ALA A 159 -8.78 -3.69 16.10
N THR A 160 -8.96 -2.59 16.83
CA THR A 160 -7.99 -2.10 17.82
C THR A 160 -7.89 -3.04 19.02
N LYS A 161 -9.02 -3.55 19.52
CA LYS A 161 -9.09 -4.53 20.60
C LYS A 161 -8.41 -5.84 20.22
N ALA A 162 -8.77 -6.42 19.07
CA ALA A 162 -8.12 -7.62 18.54
C ALA A 162 -6.60 -7.42 18.37
N SER A 163 -6.18 -6.28 17.84
CA SER A 163 -4.75 -5.95 17.69
C SER A 163 -4.04 -5.74 19.03
N ALA A 164 -4.74 -5.24 20.05
CA ALA A 164 -4.20 -5.10 21.40
C ALA A 164 -4.04 -6.48 22.07
N GLU A 165 -5.03 -7.36 21.93
CA GLU A 165 -5.00 -8.74 22.45
C GLU A 165 -3.86 -9.56 21.85
N VAL A 166 -3.68 -9.52 20.53
CA VAL A 166 -2.56 -10.21 19.85
C VAL A 166 -1.21 -9.68 20.34
N ARG A 167 -1.07 -8.36 20.51
CA ARG A 167 0.17 -7.75 21.04
C ARG A 167 0.41 -8.11 22.49
N ALA A 168 -0.64 -8.17 23.31
CA ALA A 168 -0.56 -8.58 24.71
C ALA A 168 -0.11 -10.04 24.82
N ARG A 169 -0.72 -10.95 24.07
CA ARG A 169 -0.35 -12.38 24.04
C ARG A 169 1.11 -12.59 23.66
N LYS A 170 1.58 -11.91 22.61
CA LYS A 170 3.00 -11.96 22.20
C LYS A 170 3.94 -11.43 23.29
N ALA A 171 3.56 -10.36 23.97
CA ALA A 171 4.36 -9.79 25.05
C ALA A 171 4.43 -10.71 26.27
N ASN A 172 3.31 -11.35 26.63
CA ASN A 172 3.25 -12.30 27.74
C ASN A 172 4.11 -13.53 27.45
N LYS A 173 4.02 -14.11 26.25
CA LYS A 173 4.89 -15.21 25.83
C LYS A 173 6.38 -14.87 25.96
N LYS A 174 6.78 -13.64 25.61
CA LYS A 174 8.16 -13.18 25.79
C LYS A 174 8.54 -13.02 27.26
N ALA A 175 7.61 -12.59 28.11
CA ALA A 175 7.84 -12.49 29.54
C ALA A 175 7.98 -13.88 30.20
N GLU A 176 7.19 -14.87 29.76
CA GLU A 176 7.29 -16.27 30.19
C GLU A 176 8.67 -16.83 29.89
N GLN A 177 9.16 -16.67 28.66
CA GLN A 177 10.53 -17.08 28.27
C GLN A 177 11.62 -16.45 29.16
N LEU A 178 11.46 -15.19 29.57
CA LEU A 178 12.40 -14.55 30.50
C LEU A 178 12.24 -15.06 31.94
N SER A 179 11.03 -15.45 32.35
CA SER A 179 10.80 -16.04 33.66
C SER A 179 11.41 -17.44 33.77
N GLU A 180 11.39 -18.22 32.68
CA GLU A 180 12.09 -19.50 32.57
C GLU A 180 13.60 -19.31 32.73
N ILE A 181 14.21 -18.40 31.96
CA ILE A 181 15.65 -18.05 32.10
C ILE A 181 15.97 -17.61 33.53
N ARG A 182 15.10 -16.80 34.15
CA ARG A 182 15.28 -16.39 35.55
C ARG A 182 15.27 -17.60 36.50
N ALA A 183 14.37 -18.56 36.29
CA ALA A 183 14.27 -19.75 37.13
C ALA A 183 15.52 -20.63 36.99
N GLU A 184 15.98 -20.87 35.76
CA GLU A 184 17.22 -21.62 35.47
C GLU A 184 18.44 -20.97 36.13
N LEU A 185 18.60 -19.65 36.00
CA LEU A 185 19.71 -18.92 36.63
C LEU A 185 19.63 -18.87 38.17
N THR A 186 18.48 -19.20 38.77
CA THR A 186 18.32 -19.23 40.24
C THR A 186 18.76 -20.57 40.84
N GLU A 187 18.92 -21.61 40.02
CA GLU A 187 19.32 -22.96 40.46
C GLU A 187 20.71 -22.95 41.15
N ASP A 188 21.56 -21.98 40.82
CA ASP A 188 22.88 -21.72 41.42
C ASP A 188 22.84 -20.98 42.79
N ARG A 189 21.68 -20.96 43.47
CA ARG A 189 21.44 -20.35 44.81
C ARG A 189 21.71 -18.85 44.93
N ARG A 190 21.66 -18.09 43.83
CA ARG A 190 21.70 -16.62 43.84
C ARG A 190 20.57 -16.06 42.99
N THR A 191 19.89 -15.02 43.49
CA THR A 191 18.89 -14.29 42.69
C THR A 191 19.58 -13.60 41.51
N PRO A 192 19.29 -13.98 40.26
CA PRO A 192 19.98 -13.40 39.11
C PRO A 192 19.59 -11.93 38.95
N THR A 193 20.58 -11.09 38.62
CA THR A 193 20.32 -9.68 38.32
C THR A 193 19.55 -9.55 37.00
N LEU A 194 18.79 -8.47 36.85
CA LEU A 194 18.08 -8.18 35.59
C LEU A 194 19.02 -8.06 34.38
N LYS A 195 20.28 -7.68 34.62
CA LYS A 195 21.32 -7.65 33.59
C LYS A 195 21.73 -9.06 33.18
N ALA A 196 21.98 -9.95 34.15
CA ALA A 196 22.32 -11.35 33.86
C ALA A 196 21.23 -12.06 33.04
N ILE A 197 19.96 -11.83 33.37
CA ILE A 197 18.82 -12.36 32.59
C ILE A 197 18.81 -11.80 31.16
N ALA A 198 19.11 -10.50 30.99
CA ALA A 198 19.15 -9.88 29.67
C ALA A 198 20.30 -10.43 28.82
N ASP A 199 21.49 -10.57 29.40
CA ASP A 199 22.67 -11.10 28.73
C ASP A 199 22.44 -12.55 28.29
N GLU A 200 21.92 -13.39 29.19
CA GLU A 200 21.57 -14.79 28.88
C GLU A 200 20.50 -14.88 27.79
N ALA A 201 19.45 -14.07 27.85
CA ALA A 201 18.43 -14.01 26.80
C ALA A 201 19.01 -13.63 25.44
N ASN A 202 19.95 -12.68 25.40
CA ASN A 202 20.63 -12.28 24.18
C ASN A 202 21.56 -13.37 23.64
N VAL A 203 22.27 -14.09 24.51
CA VAL A 203 23.11 -15.25 24.15
C VAL A 203 22.26 -16.34 23.50
N ARG A 204 21.05 -16.59 24.02
CA ARG A 204 20.07 -17.52 23.43
C ARG A 204 19.39 -17.00 22.16
N GLY A 205 19.79 -15.83 21.65
CA GLY A 205 19.20 -15.22 20.45
C GLY A 205 17.76 -14.72 20.64
N LEU A 206 17.28 -14.59 21.87
CA LEU A 206 15.96 -14.03 22.12
C LEU A 206 15.99 -12.53 21.87
N THR A 207 14.98 -12.06 21.14
CA THR A 207 14.76 -10.63 20.90
C THR A 207 13.43 -10.17 21.48
N THR A 208 13.37 -8.87 21.79
CA THR A 208 12.12 -8.20 22.15
C THR A 208 11.12 -8.26 21.00
N SER A 209 9.84 -7.97 21.25
CA SER A 209 8.80 -7.95 20.20
C SER A 209 9.06 -6.97 19.04
N ARG A 210 10.02 -6.04 19.18
CA ARG A 210 10.45 -5.10 18.15
C ARG A 210 11.75 -5.52 17.44
N GLY A 211 12.30 -6.68 17.75
CA GLY A 211 13.55 -7.20 17.18
C GLY A 211 14.83 -6.68 17.83
N ASN A 212 14.74 -5.84 18.87
CA ASN A 212 15.91 -5.35 19.59
C ASN A 212 16.40 -6.36 20.64
N HIS A 213 17.68 -6.25 21.00
CA HIS A 213 18.27 -6.94 22.15
C HIS A 213 17.58 -6.57 23.47
N TRP A 214 17.65 -7.49 24.43
CA TRP A 214 17.19 -7.28 25.79
C TRP A 214 18.18 -6.42 26.57
N THR A 215 17.62 -5.49 27.34
CA THR A 215 18.32 -4.70 28.36
C THR A 215 17.65 -4.90 29.71
N ALA A 216 18.35 -4.65 30.81
CA ALA A 216 17.81 -4.81 32.16
C ALA A 216 16.45 -4.08 32.36
N SER A 217 16.28 -2.87 31.80
CA SER A 217 15.03 -2.10 31.90
C SER A 217 13.88 -2.70 31.07
N THR A 218 14.18 -3.37 29.95
CA THR A 218 13.17 -4.10 29.15
C THR A 218 12.79 -5.43 29.80
N VAL A 219 13.74 -6.13 30.44
CA VAL A 219 13.49 -7.35 31.21
C VAL A 219 12.61 -7.03 32.42
N GLN A 220 12.93 -5.99 33.18
CA GLN A 220 12.11 -5.56 34.33
C GLN A 220 10.65 -5.31 33.94
N ARG A 221 10.44 -4.58 32.84
CA ARG A 221 9.10 -4.28 32.32
C ARG A 221 8.38 -5.53 31.84
N ALA A 222 9.08 -6.48 31.22
CA ALA A 222 8.49 -7.74 30.78
C ALA A 222 8.07 -8.61 31.97
N LEU A 223 8.95 -8.81 32.95
CA LEU A 223 8.66 -9.63 34.14
C LEU A 223 7.57 -9.03 35.01
N LYS A 224 7.53 -7.69 35.17
CA LYS A 224 6.45 -7.01 35.92
C LYS A 224 5.06 -7.30 35.35
N ARG A 225 4.96 -7.58 34.03
CA ARG A 225 3.68 -7.91 33.38
C ARG A 225 3.13 -9.28 33.75
N LEU A 226 3.96 -10.20 34.27
CA LEU A 226 3.48 -11.49 34.77
C LEU A 226 2.97 -11.41 36.22
N GLN A 227 3.24 -10.29 36.90
CA GLN A 227 2.83 -10.05 38.29
C GLN A 227 1.51 -9.27 38.38
N THR A 228 0.96 -8.85 37.23
CA THR A 228 -0.25 -8.03 37.12
C THR A 228 -1.32 -8.82 36.41
#